data_AF-A0A8H4V5J1-F1
#
_entry.id   AF-A0A8H4V5J1-F1
#
_cell.length_a   1.000
_cell.length_b   1.000
_cell.length_c   1.000
_cell.angle_alpha   90.00
_cell.angle_beta   90.00
_cell.angle_gamma   90.00
#
_symmetry.space_group_name_H-M   'P 1'
#
loop_
_entity.id
_entity.type
_entity.pdbx_description
1 polymer ?
#
loop_
_entity_poly.entity_id
_entity_poly.type
_entity_poly.pdbx_seq_one_letter_code
_entity_poly.pdbx_strand_id
1 'polypeptide(L)'
;MTYYDTINSEADFAKKFQRTGAKSWDSLDKSDALHGGASHWSAAHLFASRVVCAKPQRRLALFTDGGFLPASGTGVHTCINRLIQGSTAGFRDNNEPRIVQQHQPDSLGYVWAALGRVLQAEPAGIAPDRPTRARQPPPEHGIYSSSTSMRVGSSSPASSTKESVGESAPSESSKASLYFEKPSSDPLEDLTVRLASCFIRCVINYAQPIDTTYTYPINFRDERVMHRFEYAPDKWIRAIDDGGLQAYDGQSFLQVALLEAKRSFQKFTLQGMPTVADETLGQLVGEALAFRSATKTEDINEDNCIIILAVTQYVKFFHFHITRHFLDELKRASPATDYLRVYSTEWFDLNMRDDRKEVVKHLLAILSWAGEQRRGRGEDESMDSVDDGGDDGDEFMED
;
A
#
# COMPACT_ATOMS: atom_id res chain seq x y z
N MET A 1 -16.08 -15.35 12.01
CA MET A 1 -14.66 -15.56 11.66
C MET A 1 -14.47 -15.09 10.23
N THR A 2 -13.41 -14.34 9.98
CA THR A 2 -13.09 -13.78 8.66
C THR A 2 -12.57 -14.88 7.72
N TYR A 3 -12.51 -14.58 6.43
CA TYR A 3 -11.86 -15.40 5.41
C TYR A 3 -10.42 -15.70 5.82
N TYR A 4 -9.69 -14.64 6.18
CA TYR A 4 -8.29 -14.68 6.60
C TYR A 4 -8.02 -15.72 7.70
N ASP A 5 -8.90 -15.79 8.71
CA ASP A 5 -8.74 -16.73 9.82
C ASP A 5 -9.15 -18.18 9.48
N THR A 6 -9.87 -18.40 8.38
CA THR A 6 -10.53 -19.69 8.09
C THR A 6 -10.02 -20.43 6.87
N ILE A 7 -9.38 -19.75 5.91
CA ILE A 7 -8.92 -20.35 4.65
C ILE A 7 -7.39 -20.42 4.67
N ASN A 8 -6.86 -21.44 5.36
CA ASN A 8 -5.42 -21.62 5.55
C ASN A 8 -4.80 -22.75 4.74
N SER A 9 -5.64 -23.49 4.01
CA SER A 9 -5.23 -24.59 3.14
C SER A 9 -6.15 -24.68 1.92
N GLU A 10 -5.70 -25.35 0.88
CA GLU A 10 -6.50 -25.64 -0.32
C GLU A 10 -7.73 -26.50 0.02
N ALA A 11 -7.59 -27.40 1.01
CA ALA A 11 -8.71 -28.21 1.51
C ALA A 11 -9.77 -27.34 2.20
N ASP A 12 -9.36 -26.37 3.03
CA ASP A 12 -10.28 -25.41 3.65
C ASP A 12 -10.97 -24.53 2.59
N PHE A 13 -10.21 -24.09 1.58
CA PHE A 13 -10.72 -23.35 0.45
C PHE A 13 -11.80 -24.16 -0.27
N ALA A 14 -11.49 -25.38 -0.72
CA ALA A 14 -12.41 -26.22 -1.49
C ALA A 14 -13.69 -26.51 -0.72
N LYS A 15 -13.56 -26.88 0.57
CA LYS A 15 -14.69 -27.13 1.46
C LYS A 15 -15.57 -25.90 1.63
N LYS A 16 -14.97 -24.72 1.85
CA LYS A 16 -15.73 -23.49 2.06
C LYS A 16 -16.37 -23.01 0.76
N PHE A 17 -15.64 -23.06 -0.35
CA PHE A 17 -16.09 -22.67 -1.70
C PHE A 17 -17.37 -23.43 -2.08
N GLN A 18 -17.36 -24.76 -1.91
CA GLN A 18 -18.54 -25.61 -2.15
C GLN A 18 -19.69 -25.26 -1.21
N ARG A 19 -19.41 -25.15 0.10
CA ARG A 19 -20.45 -24.90 1.11
C ARG A 19 -21.15 -23.55 0.95
N THR A 20 -20.43 -22.52 0.54
CA THR A 20 -20.99 -21.16 0.39
C THR A 20 -21.51 -20.88 -1.00
N GLY A 21 -21.37 -21.82 -1.95
CA GLY A 21 -21.70 -21.56 -3.37
C GLY A 21 -20.89 -20.38 -3.92
N ALA A 22 -19.62 -20.27 -3.54
CA ALA A 22 -18.77 -19.17 -3.96
C ALA A 22 -18.57 -19.19 -5.49
N LYS A 23 -18.31 -18.01 -6.05
CA LYS A 23 -18.28 -17.78 -7.49
C LYS A 23 -16.83 -17.63 -8.00
N SER A 24 -16.58 -18.12 -9.21
CA SER A 24 -15.37 -17.81 -9.98
C SER A 24 -15.41 -16.37 -10.51
N TRP A 25 -14.28 -15.89 -11.05
CA TRP A 25 -14.19 -14.60 -11.77
C TRP A 25 -15.26 -14.46 -12.86
N ASP A 26 -15.36 -15.43 -13.77
CA ASP A 26 -16.38 -15.45 -14.82
C ASP A 26 -17.81 -15.36 -14.27
N SER A 27 -18.05 -16.00 -13.12
CA SER A 27 -19.37 -16.04 -12.50
C SER A 27 -19.70 -14.73 -11.79
N LEU A 28 -18.70 -14.05 -11.21
CA LEU A 28 -18.86 -12.70 -10.65
C LEU A 28 -19.12 -11.69 -11.76
N ASP A 29 -18.34 -11.76 -12.83
CA ASP A 29 -18.44 -10.89 -14.01
C ASP A 29 -19.82 -10.94 -14.66
N LYS A 30 -20.33 -12.16 -14.90
CA LYS A 30 -21.69 -12.39 -15.46
C LYS A 30 -22.82 -11.90 -14.56
N SER A 31 -22.55 -11.63 -13.29
CA SER A 31 -23.55 -11.19 -12.32
C SER A 31 -23.43 -9.72 -11.92
N ASP A 32 -22.60 -8.93 -12.61
CA ASP A 32 -22.28 -7.53 -12.28
C ASP A 32 -21.80 -7.31 -10.82
N ALA A 33 -21.42 -8.39 -10.14
CA ALA A 33 -20.91 -8.37 -8.78
C ALA A 33 -19.40 -8.13 -8.73
N LEU A 34 -18.76 -8.07 -9.90
CA LEU A 34 -17.32 -7.87 -10.02
C LEU A 34 -17.00 -6.38 -10.07
N HIS A 35 -16.37 -5.89 -9.01
CA HIS A 35 -16.04 -4.48 -8.89
C HIS A 35 -14.66 -4.18 -9.47
N GLY A 36 -14.60 -3.21 -10.39
CA GLY A 36 -13.34 -2.75 -10.97
C GLY A 36 -12.44 -1.97 -10.01
N GLY A 37 -12.92 -1.57 -8.83
CA GLY A 37 -12.08 -0.97 -7.79
C GLY A 37 -11.81 -1.97 -6.67
N ALA A 38 -10.53 -2.28 -6.42
CA ALA A 38 -10.10 -3.17 -5.34
C ALA A 38 -10.61 -2.71 -3.95
N SER A 39 -10.84 -1.41 -3.78
CA SER A 39 -11.49 -0.82 -2.59
C SER A 39 -12.85 -1.41 -2.23
N HIS A 40 -13.55 -2.04 -3.17
CA HIS A 40 -14.86 -2.66 -2.96
C HIS A 40 -14.81 -4.19 -2.89
N TRP A 41 -13.61 -4.77 -2.88
CA TRP A 41 -13.46 -6.22 -2.84
C TRP A 41 -13.82 -6.78 -1.47
N SER A 42 -14.21 -8.05 -1.46
CA SER A 42 -14.76 -8.75 -0.31
C SER A 42 -14.43 -10.24 -0.40
N ALA A 43 -14.94 -11.06 0.52
CA ALA A 43 -14.78 -12.52 0.50
C ALA A 43 -15.11 -13.17 -0.86
N ALA A 44 -16.09 -12.62 -1.60
CA ALA A 44 -16.43 -13.12 -2.93
C ALA A 44 -15.24 -13.01 -3.91
N HIS A 45 -14.53 -11.89 -3.88
CA HIS A 45 -13.36 -11.63 -4.73
C HIS A 45 -12.16 -12.48 -4.29
N LEU A 46 -12.03 -12.76 -2.99
CA LEU A 46 -11.02 -13.68 -2.45
C LEU A 46 -11.22 -15.12 -2.93
N PHE A 47 -12.48 -15.59 -2.97
CA PHE A 47 -12.79 -16.90 -3.55
C PHE A 47 -12.55 -16.93 -5.06
N ALA A 48 -12.98 -15.89 -5.79
CA ALA A 48 -12.73 -15.80 -7.23
C ALA A 48 -11.22 -15.85 -7.53
N SER A 49 -10.41 -15.16 -6.72
CA SER A 49 -8.94 -15.09 -6.83
C SER A 49 -8.20 -16.27 -6.20
N ARG A 50 -8.91 -17.31 -5.74
CA ARG A 50 -8.33 -18.55 -5.18
C ARG A 50 -7.29 -18.29 -4.09
N VAL A 51 -7.60 -17.37 -3.17
CA VAL A 51 -6.68 -16.93 -2.13
C VAL A 51 -6.55 -18.00 -1.03
N VAL A 52 -5.33 -18.35 -0.66
CA VAL A 52 -5.06 -19.21 0.50
C VAL A 52 -4.09 -18.48 1.44
N CYS A 53 -4.54 -18.23 2.67
CA CYS A 53 -3.78 -17.48 3.67
C CYS A 53 -3.06 -18.42 4.63
N ALA A 54 -1.74 -18.57 4.48
CA ALA A 54 -0.95 -19.34 5.43
C ALA A 54 -1.11 -18.78 6.85
N LYS A 55 -1.00 -19.65 7.87
CA LYS A 55 -1.08 -19.22 9.26
C LYS A 55 -0.03 -18.12 9.54
N PRO A 56 -0.41 -17.04 10.24
CA PRO A 56 0.53 -15.96 10.50
C PRO A 56 1.71 -16.45 11.32
N GLN A 57 2.90 -16.01 10.97
CA GLN A 57 4.13 -16.33 11.70
C GLN A 57 4.75 -15.07 12.27
N ARG A 58 5.65 -15.18 13.24
CA ARG A 58 6.38 -13.98 13.71
C ARG A 58 7.32 -13.41 12.65
N ARG A 59 7.75 -14.22 11.68
CA ARG A 59 8.67 -13.85 10.61
C ARG A 59 8.16 -14.36 9.29
N LEU A 60 8.28 -13.56 8.23
CA LEU A 60 7.90 -14.01 6.89
C LEU A 60 8.85 -15.10 6.38
N ALA A 61 8.27 -16.18 5.84
CA ALA A 61 8.98 -17.30 5.26
C ALA A 61 9.98 -16.85 4.18
N LEU A 62 9.58 -15.90 3.33
CA LEU A 62 10.43 -15.28 2.31
C LEU A 62 11.80 -14.83 2.87
N PHE A 63 11.81 -14.27 4.10
CA PHE A 63 13.04 -13.76 4.69
C PHE A 63 13.76 -14.77 5.58
N THR A 64 13.05 -15.73 6.18
CA THR A 64 13.70 -16.80 6.97
C THR A 64 14.40 -17.78 6.05
N ASP A 65 13.72 -18.21 5.00
CA ASP A 65 14.16 -19.30 4.13
C ASP A 65 15.24 -18.78 3.16
N GLY A 66 15.11 -17.52 2.74
CA GLY A 66 16.14 -16.81 1.97
C GLY A 66 17.31 -16.28 2.79
N GLY A 67 17.32 -16.45 4.12
CA GLY A 67 18.43 -15.99 4.97
C GLY A 67 18.61 -14.47 5.05
N PHE A 68 17.57 -13.70 4.73
CA PHE A 68 17.64 -12.22 4.69
C PHE A 68 17.41 -11.56 6.06
N LEU A 69 16.86 -12.29 7.04
CA LEU A 69 16.65 -11.76 8.39
C LEU A 69 17.97 -11.61 9.15
N PRO A 70 18.29 -10.41 9.67
CA PRO A 70 19.50 -10.23 10.43
C PRO A 70 19.41 -10.92 11.79
N ALA A 71 20.54 -11.47 12.26
CA ALA A 71 20.65 -12.11 13.57
C ALA A 71 20.23 -11.16 14.72
N SER A 72 20.52 -9.87 14.56
CA SER A 72 20.04 -8.81 15.46
C SER A 72 19.45 -7.63 14.69
N GLY A 73 18.37 -7.06 15.22
CA GLY A 73 17.87 -5.76 14.78
C GLY A 73 18.61 -4.58 15.40
N THR A 74 19.53 -4.84 16.33
CA THR A 74 20.37 -3.81 16.98
C THR A 74 21.80 -3.89 16.48
N GLY A 75 22.51 -2.76 16.53
CA GLY A 75 23.91 -2.67 16.12
C GLY A 75 24.11 -2.20 14.68
N VAL A 76 23.02 -2.01 13.92
CA VAL A 76 23.06 -1.42 12.57
C VAL A 76 23.40 0.06 12.64
N HIS A 77 22.63 0.83 13.41
CA HIS A 77 22.87 2.25 13.62
C HIS A 77 22.33 2.70 14.98
N THR A 78 22.96 3.72 15.58
CA THR A 78 22.57 4.25 16.89
C THR A 78 21.14 4.81 16.90
N CYS A 79 20.70 5.43 15.80
CA CYS A 79 19.33 5.90 15.62
C CYS A 79 18.32 4.73 15.64
N ILE A 80 18.58 3.65 14.90
CA ILE A 80 17.72 2.46 14.87
C ILE A 80 17.66 1.80 16.25
N ASN A 81 18.79 1.75 16.97
CA ASN A 81 18.81 1.24 18.35
C ASN A 81 17.89 2.07 19.26
N ARG A 82 17.94 3.41 19.16
CA ARG A 82 17.06 4.30 19.94
C ARG A 82 15.59 4.16 19.54
N LEU A 83 15.30 4.00 18.24
CA LEU A 83 13.95 3.71 17.75
C LEU A 83 13.39 2.43 18.39
N ILE A 84 14.17 1.36 18.46
CA ILE A 84 13.75 0.11 19.12
C ILE A 84 13.50 0.34 20.60
N GLN A 85 14.41 1.03 21.30
CA GLN A 85 14.27 1.26 22.75
C GLN A 85 13.01 2.04 23.11
N GLY A 86 12.54 2.94 22.25
CA GLY A 86 11.32 3.71 22.46
C GLY A 86 11.57 5.15 22.87
N SER A 87 10.48 5.93 22.96
CA SER A 87 10.51 7.31 23.46
C SER A 87 10.68 7.36 24.98
N THR A 88 11.15 8.51 25.48
CA THR A 88 11.03 8.85 26.91
C THR A 88 9.56 8.98 27.34
N ALA A 89 9.28 8.79 28.63
CA ALA A 89 7.95 8.95 29.19
C ALA A 89 7.37 10.36 28.93
N GLY A 90 6.04 10.45 28.77
CA GLY A 90 5.32 11.72 28.61
C GLY A 90 5.31 12.31 27.19
N PHE A 91 5.82 11.61 26.17
CA PHE A 91 5.77 12.12 24.78
C PHE A 91 4.35 12.32 24.27
N ARG A 92 3.39 11.56 24.80
CA ARG A 92 1.96 11.69 24.45
C ARG A 92 1.37 13.04 24.85
N ASP A 93 1.96 13.76 25.81
CA ASP A 93 1.42 15.03 26.28
C ASP A 93 2.18 16.24 25.70
N ASN A 94 3.24 15.98 24.92
CA ASN A 94 4.07 17.02 24.33
C ASN A 94 3.59 17.38 22.92
N ASN A 95 3.89 18.62 22.50
CA ASN A 95 3.70 19.03 21.10
C ASN A 95 4.88 18.55 20.24
N GLU A 96 4.62 18.44 18.93
CA GLU A 96 5.60 17.93 17.95
C GLU A 96 6.95 18.69 17.99
N PRO A 97 7.00 20.04 17.98
CA PRO A 97 8.29 20.75 18.06
C PRO A 97 9.13 20.36 19.27
N ARG A 98 8.51 20.20 20.44
CA ARG A 98 9.19 19.78 21.66
C ARG A 98 9.68 18.33 21.56
N ILE A 99 8.87 17.42 21.02
CA ILE A 99 9.26 16.02 20.84
C ILE A 99 10.46 15.91 19.90
N VAL A 100 10.43 16.63 18.77
CA VAL A 100 11.50 16.65 17.78
C VAL A 100 12.80 17.17 18.37
N GLN A 101 12.77 18.30 19.07
CA GLN A 101 13.95 18.87 19.71
C GLN A 101 14.54 17.97 20.80
N GLN A 102 13.70 17.21 21.52
CA GLN A 102 14.14 16.28 22.56
C GLN A 102 14.75 14.98 22.02
N HIS A 103 14.41 14.59 20.79
CA HIS A 103 14.83 13.32 20.19
C HIS A 103 15.70 13.58 18.97
N GLN A 104 17.01 13.68 19.20
CA GLN A 104 17.99 13.73 18.12
C GLN A 104 18.41 12.30 17.70
N PRO A 105 18.52 12.02 16.39
CA PRO A 105 18.28 12.94 15.26
C PRO A 105 16.79 13.18 14.99
N ASP A 106 16.44 14.30 14.34
CA ASP A 106 15.05 14.76 14.11
C ASP A 106 14.10 13.68 13.57
N SER A 107 14.61 12.76 12.73
CA SER A 107 13.87 11.60 12.21
C SER A 107 13.23 10.76 13.32
N LEU A 108 13.93 10.55 14.44
CA LEU A 108 13.41 9.83 15.60
C LEU A 108 12.30 10.64 16.29
N GLY A 109 12.49 11.95 16.40
CA GLY A 109 11.48 12.87 16.92
C GLY A 109 10.18 12.85 16.13
N TYR A 110 10.24 12.84 14.80
CA TYR A 110 9.06 12.74 13.94
C TYR A 110 8.30 11.42 14.11
N VAL A 111 9.00 10.30 14.30
CA VAL A 111 8.34 9.01 14.62
C VAL A 111 7.52 9.13 15.91
N TRP A 112 8.13 9.67 16.97
CA TRP A 112 7.45 9.77 18.26
C TRP A 112 6.32 10.79 18.26
N ALA A 113 6.48 11.90 17.52
CA ALA A 113 5.42 12.86 17.32
C ALA A 113 4.23 12.23 16.58
N ALA A 114 4.47 11.48 15.51
CA ALA A 114 3.43 10.78 14.76
C ALA A 114 2.73 9.72 15.63
N LEU A 115 3.49 8.91 16.37
CA LEU A 115 2.94 7.89 17.27
C LEU A 115 2.08 8.53 18.37
N GLY A 116 2.55 9.64 18.96
CA GLY A 116 1.82 10.38 19.98
C GLY A 116 0.46 10.86 19.46
N ARG A 117 0.41 11.36 18.21
CA ARG A 117 -0.84 11.78 17.57
C ARG A 117 -1.81 10.63 17.31
N VAL A 118 -1.32 9.49 16.81
CA VAL A 118 -2.16 8.30 16.60
C VAL A 118 -2.76 7.83 17.93
N LEU A 119 -1.95 7.74 18.98
CA LEU A 119 -2.40 7.29 20.31
C LEU A 119 -3.34 8.28 21.01
N GLN A 120 -3.23 9.59 20.74
CA GLN A 120 -4.20 10.60 21.20
C GLN A 120 -5.54 10.51 20.47
N ALA A 121 -5.50 10.10 19.20
CA ALA A 121 -6.67 10.06 18.34
C ALA A 121 -7.47 8.76 18.49
N GLU A 122 -6.88 7.70 19.04
CA GLU A 122 -7.61 6.51 19.48
C GLU A 122 -8.60 6.92 20.60
N PRO A 123 -9.92 6.80 20.40
CA PRO A 123 -10.88 7.14 21.43
C PRO A 123 -10.67 6.23 22.64
N ALA A 124 -10.65 6.81 23.84
CA ALA A 124 -10.65 6.07 25.09
C ALA A 124 -11.93 5.22 25.19
N GLY A 125 -11.85 3.97 24.73
CA GLY A 125 -12.94 2.98 24.82
C GLY A 125 -13.40 2.45 23.46
N ILE A 126 -13.26 1.13 23.32
CA ILE A 126 -13.90 0.30 22.31
C ILE A 126 -15.42 0.51 22.42
N ALA A 127 -15.99 1.34 21.55
CA ALA A 127 -17.44 1.38 21.35
C ALA A 127 -17.79 0.38 20.23
N PRO A 128 -18.72 -0.57 20.46
CA PRO A 128 -19.13 -1.51 19.43
C PRO A 128 -20.00 -0.78 18.40
N ASP A 129 -19.77 -1.13 17.13
CA ASP A 129 -20.72 -1.02 16.03
C ASP A 129 -21.31 0.38 15.80
N ARG A 130 -20.51 1.26 15.17
CA ARG A 130 -21.07 2.46 14.56
C ARG A 130 -21.63 2.07 13.18
N PRO A 131 -22.95 2.19 12.93
CA PRO A 131 -23.53 1.77 11.66
C PRO A 131 -22.89 2.57 10.52
N THR A 132 -22.40 1.85 9.51
CA THR A 132 -22.04 2.41 8.22
C THR A 132 -23.26 3.14 7.67
N ARG A 133 -23.26 4.48 7.74
CA ARG A 133 -24.34 5.27 7.16
C ARG A 133 -24.32 5.04 5.66
N ALA A 134 -25.35 4.37 5.12
CA ALA A 134 -25.60 4.34 3.69
C ALA A 134 -25.62 5.80 3.19
N ARG A 135 -24.70 6.15 2.29
CA ARG A 135 -24.68 7.46 1.66
C ARG A 135 -25.96 7.59 0.85
N GLN A 136 -26.90 8.39 1.33
CA GLN A 136 -27.94 8.90 0.45
C GLN A 136 -27.26 9.82 -0.57
N PRO A 137 -27.53 9.63 -1.88
CA PRO A 137 -27.14 10.64 -2.85
C PRO A 137 -27.77 11.98 -2.42
N PRO A 138 -27.06 13.12 -2.58
CA PRO A 138 -27.64 14.42 -2.30
C PRO A 138 -28.94 14.56 -3.10
N PRO A 139 -30.00 15.15 -2.52
CA PRO A 139 -31.17 15.48 -3.32
C PRO A 139 -30.73 16.36 -4.48
N GLU A 140 -31.05 15.91 -5.69
CA GLU A 140 -30.89 16.70 -6.90
C GLU A 140 -31.63 18.03 -6.72
N HIS A 141 -30.91 19.12 -6.99
CA HIS A 141 -31.41 20.48 -7.20
C HIS A 141 -31.89 21.24 -5.95
N GLY A 142 -30.91 21.75 -5.20
CA GLY A 142 -31.05 23.02 -4.49
C GLY A 142 -30.39 24.13 -5.31
N ILE A 143 -31.15 25.17 -5.64
CA ILE A 143 -30.76 26.34 -6.45
C ILE A 143 -29.40 26.88 -5.98
N TYR A 144 -28.42 26.88 -6.88
CA TYR A 144 -27.10 27.48 -6.66
C TYR A 144 -27.28 28.95 -6.27
N SER A 145 -26.94 29.29 -5.03
CA SER A 145 -26.75 30.69 -4.64
C SER A 145 -25.39 31.14 -5.17
N SER A 146 -25.41 32.06 -6.13
CA SER A 146 -24.21 32.61 -6.76
C SER A 146 -23.27 33.24 -5.73
N SER A 147 -21.97 32.96 -5.85
CA SER A 147 -20.87 33.49 -5.03
C SER A 147 -20.77 35.02 -5.07
N THR A 148 -21.46 35.68 -6.01
CA THR A 148 -21.59 37.14 -6.04
C THR A 148 -22.51 37.71 -4.94
N SER A 149 -23.18 36.86 -4.15
CA SER A 149 -24.04 37.28 -3.03
C SER A 149 -23.35 37.25 -1.65
N MET A 150 -22.06 36.87 -1.58
CA MET A 150 -21.30 36.84 -0.33
C MET A 150 -20.92 38.26 0.09
N ARG A 151 -21.80 38.93 0.85
CA ARG A 151 -21.50 40.22 1.49
C ARG A 151 -20.65 39.99 2.74
N VAL A 152 -19.36 40.31 2.64
CA VAL A 152 -18.48 40.47 3.81
C VAL A 152 -18.90 41.77 4.51
N GLY A 153 -19.63 41.64 5.62
CA GLY A 153 -20.03 42.77 6.45
C GLY A 153 -18.86 43.30 7.27
N SER A 154 -18.14 44.28 6.73
CA SER A 154 -17.21 45.13 7.49
C SER A 154 -18.01 46.25 8.16
N SER A 155 -17.98 46.30 9.49
CA SER A 155 -18.63 47.35 10.27
C SER A 155 -17.76 48.60 10.34
N SER A 156 -18.16 49.70 9.65
CA SER A 156 -18.21 51.11 10.15
C SER A 156 -18.44 52.11 8.99
N PRO A 157 -19.00 53.31 9.25
CA PRO A 157 -20.18 53.78 8.52
C PRO A 157 -19.95 54.91 7.50
N ALA A 158 -20.92 55.03 6.58
CA ALA A 158 -21.61 56.26 6.13
C ALA A 158 -21.68 56.47 4.60
N SER A 159 -22.93 56.63 4.13
CA SER A 159 -23.38 57.24 2.86
C SER A 159 -22.98 56.51 1.57
N SER A 160 -23.72 56.47 0.47
CA SER A 160 -25.11 56.71 0.05
C SER A 160 -25.10 56.38 -1.45
N THR A 161 -26.27 56.15 -2.07
CA THR A 161 -26.52 56.16 -3.55
C THR A 161 -25.89 55.02 -4.37
N LYS A 162 -26.48 54.44 -5.42
CA LYS A 162 -27.83 54.30 -6.03
C LYS A 162 -27.61 53.37 -7.26
N GLU A 163 -28.68 52.66 -7.69
CA GLU A 163 -28.92 52.20 -9.09
C GLU A 163 -28.02 51.08 -9.67
N SER A 164 -28.37 50.34 -10.73
CA SER A 164 -29.51 49.48 -11.13
C SER A 164 -29.15 48.93 -12.54
N VAL A 165 -29.77 47.80 -12.95
CA VAL A 165 -29.84 47.27 -14.36
C VAL A 165 -28.59 46.50 -14.83
N GLY A 166 -28.63 45.37 -15.56
CA GLY A 166 -29.71 44.62 -16.21
C GLY A 166 -29.21 43.30 -16.83
N GLU A 167 -30.15 42.57 -17.44
CA GLU A 167 -30.14 41.19 -17.93
C GLU A 167 -29.19 40.90 -19.11
N SER A 168 -28.76 39.64 -19.26
CA SER A 168 -28.89 38.81 -20.48
C SER A 168 -28.27 37.40 -20.30
N ALA A 169 -28.96 36.37 -20.81
CA ALA A 169 -28.54 34.98 -20.95
C ALA A 169 -28.16 34.67 -22.42
N PRO A 170 -27.92 33.41 -22.84
CA PRO A 170 -26.75 32.57 -22.58
C PRO A 170 -26.01 32.20 -23.90
N SER A 171 -24.79 31.66 -23.83
CA SER A 171 -24.22 30.89 -24.96
C SER A 171 -23.40 29.70 -24.47
N GLU A 172 -23.62 28.59 -25.15
CA GLU A 172 -23.06 27.26 -24.93
C GLU A 172 -21.57 27.16 -25.32
N SER A 173 -20.96 26.04 -24.89
CA SER A 173 -19.68 25.47 -25.35
C SER A 173 -18.45 25.82 -24.51
N SER A 174 -18.09 24.92 -23.58
CA SER A 174 -16.94 24.02 -23.77
C SER A 174 -16.66 23.20 -22.51
N LYS A 175 -16.65 21.88 -22.70
CA LYS A 175 -16.31 20.87 -21.70
C LYS A 175 -14.82 20.94 -21.34
N ALA A 176 -14.53 21.29 -20.10
CA ALA A 176 -13.30 20.91 -19.41
C ALA A 176 -13.66 20.63 -17.95
N SER A 177 -14.22 19.45 -17.69
CA SER A 177 -14.39 18.95 -16.33
C SER A 177 -13.01 18.58 -15.80
N LEU A 178 -12.36 19.57 -15.19
CA LEU A 178 -11.26 19.36 -14.24
C LEU A 178 -11.82 18.52 -13.09
N TYR A 179 -11.66 17.20 -13.20
CA TYR A 179 -11.90 16.26 -12.11
C TYR A 179 -10.79 16.51 -11.07
N PHE A 180 -11.01 17.45 -10.17
CA PHE A 180 -10.29 17.49 -8.91
C PHE A 180 -10.84 16.35 -8.04
N GLU A 181 -10.21 15.19 -8.14
CA GLU A 181 -10.43 14.09 -7.20
C GLU A 181 -9.94 14.58 -5.83
N LYS A 182 -10.88 14.92 -4.96
CA LYS A 182 -10.63 15.40 -3.61
C LYS A 182 -9.88 14.30 -2.84
N PRO A 183 -8.71 14.56 -2.21
CA PRO A 183 -8.07 13.54 -1.37
C PRO A 183 -8.98 13.32 -0.17
N SER A 184 -9.66 12.16 -0.15
CA SER A 184 -10.67 11.82 0.85
C SER A 184 -10.19 10.73 1.79
N SER A 185 -8.94 10.77 2.22
CA SER A 185 -8.51 9.97 3.36
C SER A 185 -9.09 10.58 4.64
N ASP A 186 -9.58 9.69 5.52
CA ASP A 186 -10.04 10.05 6.86
C ASP A 186 -8.82 10.60 7.63
N PRO A 187 -8.91 11.69 8.41
CA PRO A 187 -7.77 12.23 9.15
C PRO A 187 -6.99 11.19 9.97
N LEU A 188 -7.65 10.13 10.45
CA LEU A 188 -7.00 9.01 11.15
C LEU A 188 -6.16 8.09 10.25
N GLU A 189 -6.60 7.91 9.00
CA GLU A 189 -5.85 7.14 8.01
C GLU A 189 -4.57 7.89 7.63
N ASP A 190 -4.65 9.21 7.39
CA ASP A 190 -3.46 10.04 7.13
C ASP A 190 -2.47 10.04 8.30
N LEU A 191 -2.97 10.02 9.55
CA LEU A 191 -2.10 9.86 10.72
C LEU A 191 -1.41 8.49 10.75
N THR A 192 -2.10 7.44 10.32
CA THR A 192 -1.55 6.08 10.22
C THR A 192 -0.47 6.01 9.12
N VAL A 193 -0.74 6.57 7.94
CA VAL A 193 0.24 6.71 6.84
C VAL A 193 1.47 7.49 7.33
N ARG A 194 1.26 8.62 8.02
CA ARG A 194 2.35 9.44 8.56
C ARG A 194 3.21 8.67 9.57
N LEU A 195 2.59 7.92 10.49
CA LEU A 195 3.33 7.10 11.45
C LEU A 195 4.16 6.02 10.73
N ALA A 196 3.54 5.27 9.82
CA ALA A 196 4.21 4.22 9.07
C ALA A 196 5.38 4.80 8.25
N SER A 197 5.16 5.90 7.53
CA SER A 197 6.18 6.52 6.69
C SER A 197 7.35 7.08 7.52
N CYS A 198 7.09 7.76 8.64
CA CYS A 198 8.14 8.22 9.55
C CYS A 198 8.96 7.03 10.11
N PHE A 199 8.29 5.96 10.54
CA PHE A 199 8.97 4.78 11.11
C PHE A 199 9.85 4.11 10.06
N ILE A 200 9.29 3.82 8.88
CA ILE A 200 9.99 3.15 7.78
C ILE A 200 11.19 3.99 7.33
N ARG A 201 11.01 5.30 7.12
CA ARG A 201 12.11 6.23 6.77
C ARG A 201 13.22 6.24 7.80
N CYS A 202 12.88 6.26 9.08
CA CYS A 202 13.86 6.23 10.16
C CYS A 202 14.71 4.94 10.12
N VAL A 203 14.14 3.82 9.66
CA VAL A 203 14.92 2.59 9.48
C VAL A 203 15.76 2.65 8.21
N ILE A 204 15.14 2.88 7.04
CA ILE A 204 15.85 2.76 5.75
C ILE A 204 16.94 3.83 5.58
N ASN A 205 16.75 5.05 6.10
CA ASN A 205 17.74 6.13 5.96
C ASN A 205 19.01 5.86 6.77
N TYR A 206 18.90 5.13 7.89
CA TYR A 206 20.05 4.85 8.77
C TYR A 206 20.58 3.42 8.63
N ALA A 207 19.86 2.55 7.92
CA ALA A 207 20.30 1.19 7.64
C ALA A 207 21.21 1.10 6.41
N GLN A 208 21.14 2.09 5.52
CA GLN A 208 21.89 2.09 4.26
C GLN A 208 23.23 2.84 4.43
N PRO A 209 24.33 2.33 3.84
CA PRO A 209 25.64 2.95 3.94
C PRO A 209 25.68 4.31 3.24
N ILE A 210 26.43 5.25 3.80
CA ILE A 210 26.63 6.61 3.26
C ILE A 210 27.61 6.60 2.09
N ASP A 211 28.53 5.63 2.05
CA ASP A 211 29.70 5.64 1.16
C ASP A 211 29.50 4.77 -0.10
N THR A 212 29.02 5.42 -1.15
CA THR A 212 29.43 5.38 -2.57
C THR A 212 29.60 4.08 -3.40
N THR A 213 29.34 2.86 -2.91
CA THR A 213 29.26 1.66 -3.82
C THR A 213 27.85 1.15 -4.11
N TYR A 214 26.84 1.57 -3.33
CA TYR A 214 25.45 1.36 -3.70
C TYR A 214 25.00 2.53 -4.56
N THR A 215 25.11 2.39 -5.88
CA THR A 215 24.76 3.44 -6.84
C THR A 215 23.31 3.91 -6.68
N TYR A 216 22.45 3.11 -6.02
CA TYR A 216 21.04 3.41 -5.92
C TYR A 216 20.38 2.94 -4.60
N PRO A 217 20.11 3.85 -3.65
CA PRO A 217 19.47 3.51 -2.39
C PRO A 217 17.98 3.16 -2.57
N ILE A 218 17.45 2.38 -1.64
CA ILE A 218 16.00 2.16 -1.48
C ILE A 218 15.42 3.37 -0.76
N ASN A 219 14.43 3.99 -1.38
CA ASN A 219 13.75 5.19 -0.90
C ASN A 219 12.30 4.90 -0.57
N PHE A 220 11.73 5.68 0.35
CA PHE A 220 10.30 5.69 0.59
C PHE A 220 9.60 6.65 -0.39
N ARG A 221 8.59 6.15 -1.09
CA ARG A 221 7.68 6.87 -2.00
C ARG A 221 6.43 7.32 -1.23
N ASP A 222 6.15 8.63 -1.19
CA ASP A 222 4.92 9.17 -0.57
C ASP A 222 3.75 9.22 -1.54
N GLU A 223 4.04 9.32 -2.83
CA GLU A 223 3.06 9.47 -3.88
C GLU A 223 2.14 8.26 -3.87
N ARG A 224 0.82 8.46 -3.92
CA ARG A 224 -0.13 7.36 -4.14
C ARG A 224 -0.09 6.97 -5.61
N VAL A 225 0.13 5.68 -5.91
CA VAL A 225 0.18 5.19 -7.29
C VAL A 225 -1.03 4.31 -7.59
N MET A 226 -1.70 4.60 -8.71
CA MET A 226 -2.78 3.77 -9.22
C MET A 226 -2.22 2.62 -10.07
N HIS A 227 -2.41 1.40 -9.58
CA HIS A 227 -2.14 0.18 -10.32
C HIS A 227 -3.41 -0.26 -11.04
N ARG A 228 -3.27 -0.76 -12.27
CA ARG A 228 -4.42 -1.29 -13.01
C ARG A 228 -4.03 -2.45 -13.89
N PHE A 229 -4.94 -3.40 -14.01
CA PHE A 229 -4.82 -4.47 -14.98
C PHE A 229 -6.15 -4.81 -15.64
N GLU A 230 -6.04 -5.24 -16.89
CA GLU A 230 -7.16 -5.69 -17.68
C GLU A 230 -7.34 -7.20 -17.49
N TYR A 231 -8.49 -7.60 -16.95
CA TYR A 231 -8.80 -9.02 -16.73
C TYR A 231 -9.70 -9.59 -17.84
N ALA A 232 -10.40 -8.72 -18.56
CA ALA A 232 -11.18 -9.03 -19.75
C ALA A 232 -11.24 -7.77 -20.64
N PRO A 233 -11.54 -7.87 -21.95
CA PRO A 233 -11.57 -6.72 -22.85
C PRO A 233 -12.40 -5.56 -22.28
N ASP A 234 -11.78 -4.39 -22.17
CA ASP A 234 -12.33 -3.14 -21.62
C ASP A 234 -12.72 -3.19 -20.13
N LYS A 235 -12.35 -4.26 -19.41
CA LYS A 235 -12.64 -4.44 -17.99
C LYS A 235 -11.38 -4.41 -17.15
N TRP A 236 -11.33 -3.42 -16.27
CA TRP A 236 -10.15 -3.07 -15.50
C TRP A 236 -10.37 -3.25 -14.01
N ILE A 237 -9.37 -3.80 -13.35
CA ILE A 237 -9.21 -3.72 -11.91
C ILE A 237 -8.24 -2.59 -11.62
N ARG A 238 -8.58 -1.78 -10.63
CA ARG A 238 -7.84 -0.58 -10.20
C ARG A 238 -7.63 -0.65 -8.70
N ALA A 239 -6.40 -0.40 -8.28
CA ALA A 239 -6.02 -0.26 -6.88
C ALA A 239 -5.12 0.98 -6.75
N ILE A 240 -5.14 1.62 -5.58
CA ILE A 240 -4.30 2.77 -5.28
C ILE A 240 -3.63 2.45 -3.96
N ASP A 241 -2.30 2.53 -3.91
CA ASP A 241 -1.52 2.36 -2.68
C ASP A 241 -1.40 3.68 -1.90
N ASP A 242 -0.99 3.59 -0.62
CA ASP A 242 -0.68 4.73 0.25
C ASP A 242 0.82 5.09 0.25
N GLY A 243 1.58 4.60 -0.74
CA GLY A 243 3.02 4.77 -0.86
C GLY A 243 3.77 3.44 -0.89
N GLY A 244 5.07 3.47 -0.58
CA GLY A 244 5.85 2.24 -0.50
C GLY A 244 7.36 2.44 -0.53
N LEU A 245 8.09 1.36 -0.74
CA LEU A 245 9.54 1.33 -0.94
C LEU A 245 9.87 1.11 -2.41
N GLN A 246 10.80 1.88 -2.95
CA GLN A 246 11.29 1.76 -4.32
C GLN A 246 12.81 1.84 -4.38
N ALA A 247 13.41 1.13 -5.33
CA ALA A 247 14.82 1.18 -5.66
C ALA A 247 14.98 1.79 -7.05
N TYR A 248 15.92 2.71 -7.24
CA TYR A 248 16.32 3.10 -8.60
C TYR A 248 17.30 2.06 -9.14
N ASP A 249 17.23 1.65 -10.39
CA ASP A 249 18.22 0.72 -10.98
C ASP A 249 19.20 1.38 -11.96
N GLY A 250 19.05 2.69 -12.17
CA GLY A 250 19.82 3.46 -13.15
C GLY A 250 19.02 3.83 -14.39
N GLN A 251 17.88 3.17 -14.62
CA GLN A 251 16.97 3.47 -15.71
C GLN A 251 15.59 3.85 -15.17
N SER A 252 15.06 3.04 -14.26
CA SER A 252 13.69 3.15 -13.74
C SER A 252 13.65 2.99 -12.21
N PHE A 253 12.47 3.27 -11.64
CA PHE A 253 12.19 2.92 -10.25
C PHE A 253 11.52 1.55 -10.20
N LEU A 254 12.20 0.60 -9.55
CA LEU A 254 11.69 -0.72 -9.20
C LEU A 254 10.93 -0.65 -7.88
N GLN A 255 9.68 -1.06 -7.86
CA GLN A 255 8.89 -1.15 -6.63
C GLN A 255 9.35 -2.36 -5.80
N VAL A 256 9.60 -2.14 -4.51
CA VAL A 256 10.13 -3.15 -3.56
C VAL A 256 9.04 -3.66 -2.62
N ALA A 257 8.24 -2.75 -2.07
CA ALA A 257 7.12 -3.08 -1.19
C ALA A 257 6.08 -1.98 -1.23
N LEU A 258 4.79 -2.32 -1.14
CA LEU A 258 3.69 -1.36 -1.09
C LEU A 258 3.36 -1.03 0.38
N LEU A 259 2.82 0.17 0.62
CA LEU A 259 2.23 0.55 1.91
C LEU A 259 0.73 0.70 1.73
N GLU A 260 -0.03 0.02 2.58
CA GLU A 260 -1.47 0.19 2.70
C GLU A 260 -1.80 0.61 4.14
N ALA A 261 -2.53 1.70 4.32
CA ALA A 261 -2.95 2.15 5.65
C ALA A 261 -4.46 2.00 5.85
N LYS A 262 -4.86 1.74 7.10
CA LYS A 262 -6.25 1.81 7.53
C LYS A 262 -6.38 2.61 8.80
N ARG A 263 -7.46 3.39 8.89
CA ARG A 263 -7.78 4.18 10.08
C ARG A 263 -7.95 3.38 11.38
N SER A 264 -8.46 2.14 11.31
CA SER A 264 -8.81 1.34 12.49
C SER A 264 -9.05 -0.11 12.11
N PHE A 265 -8.91 -1.02 13.09
CA PHE A 265 -9.36 -2.40 12.92
C PHE A 265 -10.88 -2.43 12.69
N GLN A 266 -11.30 -3.23 11.71
CA GLN A 266 -12.71 -3.39 11.36
C GLN A 266 -13.31 -4.64 12.00
N LYS A 267 -12.48 -5.63 12.37
CA LYS A 267 -12.90 -6.92 12.90
C LYS A 267 -11.92 -7.42 13.96
N PHE A 268 -12.46 -8.19 14.90
CA PHE A 268 -11.73 -8.87 15.96
C PHE A 268 -12.11 -10.36 15.97
N THR A 269 -11.20 -11.22 16.39
CA THR A 269 -11.45 -12.64 16.62
C THR A 269 -12.37 -12.83 17.82
N LEU A 270 -12.85 -14.06 18.05
CA LEU A 270 -13.65 -14.39 19.23
C LEU A 270 -12.89 -14.16 20.55
N GLN A 271 -11.55 -14.20 20.50
CA GLN A 271 -10.67 -13.93 21.62
C GLN A 271 -10.39 -12.43 21.81
N GLY A 272 -11.03 -11.55 21.03
CA GLY A 272 -10.83 -10.10 21.10
C GLY A 272 -9.54 -9.61 20.45
N MET A 273 -8.83 -10.47 19.70
CA MET A 273 -7.59 -10.08 19.02
C MET A 273 -7.92 -9.42 17.68
N PRO A 274 -7.20 -8.37 17.25
CA PRO A 274 -7.40 -7.78 15.94
C PRO A 274 -7.15 -8.80 14.82
N THR A 275 -8.03 -8.83 13.82
CA THR A 275 -7.88 -9.65 12.62
C THR A 275 -8.02 -8.80 11.36
N VAL A 276 -7.68 -9.38 10.21
CA VAL A 276 -7.82 -8.75 8.90
C VAL A 276 -9.23 -9.00 8.41
N ALA A 277 -9.99 -7.93 8.16
CA ALA A 277 -11.33 -8.02 7.61
C ALA A 277 -11.28 -8.49 6.14
N ASP A 278 -12.37 -9.10 5.67
CA ASP A 278 -12.46 -9.64 4.31
C ASP A 278 -12.30 -8.54 3.25
N GLU A 279 -12.78 -7.34 3.56
CA GLU A 279 -12.66 -6.15 2.72
C GLU A 279 -11.21 -5.65 2.66
N THR A 280 -10.51 -5.63 3.79
CA THR A 280 -9.08 -5.24 3.84
C THR A 280 -8.22 -6.27 3.10
N LEU A 281 -8.44 -7.57 3.32
CA LEU A 281 -7.71 -8.60 2.58
C LEU A 281 -8.05 -8.55 1.08
N GLY A 282 -9.32 -8.31 0.73
CA GLY A 282 -9.75 -8.13 -0.67
C GLY A 282 -9.02 -6.98 -1.35
N GLN A 283 -8.86 -5.85 -0.66
CA GLN A 283 -8.10 -4.69 -1.13
C GLN A 283 -6.63 -5.05 -1.38
N LEU A 284 -5.95 -5.63 -0.40
CA LEU A 284 -4.54 -6.04 -0.53
C LEU A 284 -4.31 -7.03 -1.67
N VAL A 285 -5.22 -7.99 -1.84
CA VAL A 285 -5.16 -8.96 -2.96
C VAL A 285 -5.36 -8.25 -4.29
N GLY A 286 -6.36 -7.37 -4.40
CA GLY A 286 -6.60 -6.61 -5.63
C GLY A 286 -5.44 -5.69 -5.99
N GLU A 287 -4.81 -5.08 -4.99
CA GLU A 287 -3.60 -4.26 -5.13
C GLU A 287 -2.41 -5.09 -5.60
N ALA A 288 -2.12 -6.22 -4.94
CA ALA A 288 -1.03 -7.10 -5.33
C ALA A 288 -1.20 -7.63 -6.77
N LEU A 289 -2.43 -8.02 -7.15
CA LEU A 289 -2.74 -8.47 -8.51
C LEU A 289 -2.63 -7.36 -9.55
N ALA A 290 -3.12 -6.16 -9.23
CA ALA A 290 -3.04 -5.01 -10.13
C ALA A 290 -1.62 -4.53 -10.32
N PHE A 291 -0.82 -4.51 -9.27
CA PHE A 291 0.60 -4.20 -9.33
C PHE A 291 1.35 -5.23 -10.19
N ARG A 292 1.19 -6.53 -9.92
CA ARG A 292 1.87 -7.61 -10.67
C ARG A 292 1.47 -7.68 -12.15
N SER A 293 0.26 -7.25 -12.49
CA SER A 293 -0.28 -7.33 -13.86
C SER A 293 -0.17 -6.01 -14.62
N ALA A 294 0.34 -4.94 -14.00
CA ALA A 294 0.48 -3.65 -14.64
C ALA A 294 1.69 -3.63 -15.57
N THR A 295 1.46 -3.25 -16.83
CA THR A 295 2.48 -3.24 -17.90
C THR A 295 3.53 -2.15 -17.77
N LYS A 296 3.36 -1.21 -16.84
CA LYS A 296 4.21 -0.01 -16.69
C LYS A 296 4.97 0.07 -15.37
N THR A 297 4.71 -0.85 -14.45
CA THR A 297 5.37 -0.87 -13.15
C THR A 297 6.45 -1.91 -13.17
N GLU A 298 7.69 -1.46 -13.00
CA GLU A 298 8.81 -2.38 -12.87
C GLU A 298 8.85 -2.89 -11.43
N ASP A 299 8.68 -4.19 -11.29
CA ASP A 299 8.73 -4.91 -10.03
C ASP A 299 10.17 -5.37 -9.78
N ILE A 300 10.62 -5.35 -8.53
CA ILE A 300 11.94 -5.87 -8.17
C ILE A 300 12.01 -7.40 -8.31
N ASN A 301 10.88 -8.10 -8.19
CA ASN A 301 10.82 -9.56 -8.35
C ASN A 301 9.49 -10.00 -8.99
N GLU A 302 9.57 -10.91 -9.97
CA GLU A 302 8.39 -11.30 -10.75
C GLU A 302 7.40 -12.25 -10.05
N ASP A 303 7.69 -12.80 -8.88
CA ASP A 303 6.75 -13.73 -8.23
C ASP A 303 6.37 -13.27 -6.82
N ASN A 304 7.03 -12.24 -6.28
CA ASN A 304 6.93 -11.89 -4.87
C ASN A 304 6.57 -10.41 -4.70
N CYS A 305 5.35 -10.17 -4.23
CA CYS A 305 4.88 -8.83 -3.84
C CYS A 305 4.80 -8.73 -2.32
N ILE A 306 5.39 -7.67 -1.75
CA ILE A 306 5.34 -7.40 -0.31
C ILE A 306 4.41 -6.19 -0.09
N ILE A 307 3.46 -6.32 0.82
CA ILE A 307 2.64 -5.19 1.27
C ILE A 307 2.78 -5.03 2.78
N ILE A 308 3.10 -3.81 3.20
CA ILE A 308 3.13 -3.40 4.61
C ILE A 308 1.76 -2.83 4.93
N LEU A 309 0.97 -3.54 5.75
CA LEU A 309 -0.30 -3.05 6.25
C LEU A 309 -0.09 -2.33 7.58
N ALA A 310 -0.47 -1.05 7.63
CA ALA A 310 -0.49 -0.26 8.85
C ALA A 310 -1.94 0.03 9.29
N VAL A 311 -2.25 -0.20 10.56
CA VAL A 311 -3.55 0.10 11.16
C VAL A 311 -3.31 0.76 12.52
N THR A 312 -3.63 2.04 12.64
CA THR A 312 -3.24 2.85 13.81
C THR A 312 -1.73 2.72 14.11
N GLN A 313 -1.35 2.21 15.28
CA GLN A 313 0.05 1.94 15.67
C GLN A 313 0.53 0.52 15.34
N TYR A 314 -0.32 -0.31 14.74
CA TYR A 314 0.00 -1.69 14.44
C TYR A 314 0.49 -1.85 13.01
N VAL A 315 1.48 -2.72 12.82
CA VAL A 315 2.06 -3.04 11.52
C VAL A 315 2.00 -4.54 11.30
N LYS A 316 1.75 -4.95 10.06
CA LYS A 316 1.77 -6.34 9.62
C LYS A 316 2.34 -6.41 8.22
N PHE A 317 3.22 -7.37 7.97
CA PHE A 317 3.77 -7.60 6.64
C PHE A 317 3.02 -8.73 5.96
N PHE A 318 2.70 -8.54 4.69
CA PHE A 318 2.17 -9.56 3.81
C PHE A 318 3.17 -9.85 2.69
N HIS A 319 3.25 -11.11 2.33
CA HIS A 319 3.95 -11.59 1.15
C HIS A 319 2.95 -12.36 0.29
N PHE A 320 2.74 -11.86 -0.92
CA PHE A 320 1.92 -12.46 -1.96
C PHE A 320 2.85 -13.15 -2.94
N HIS A 321 2.69 -14.47 -3.06
CA HIS A 321 3.38 -15.24 -4.09
C HIS A 321 2.46 -15.37 -5.31
N ILE A 322 2.75 -14.60 -6.36
CA ILE A 322 1.92 -14.44 -7.54
C ILE A 322 2.74 -14.86 -8.75
N THR A 323 2.68 -16.15 -9.09
CA THR A 323 3.39 -16.69 -10.26
C THR A 323 2.75 -16.23 -11.56
N ARG A 324 3.53 -16.18 -12.63
CA ARG A 324 3.01 -15.97 -13.99
C ARG A 324 1.96 -17.02 -14.37
N HIS A 325 2.19 -18.27 -13.98
CA HIS A 325 1.25 -19.37 -14.18
C HIS A 325 -0.11 -19.10 -13.53
N PHE A 326 -0.12 -18.63 -12.28
CA PHE A 326 -1.35 -18.25 -11.58
C PHE A 326 -2.09 -17.12 -12.33
N LEU A 327 -1.38 -16.08 -12.80
CA LEU A 327 -1.99 -14.97 -13.54
C LEU A 327 -2.60 -15.41 -14.87
N ASP A 328 -1.94 -16.32 -15.59
CA ASP A 328 -2.44 -16.90 -16.83
C ASP A 328 -3.72 -17.72 -16.59
N GLU A 329 -3.77 -18.48 -15.49
CA GLU A 329 -4.98 -19.21 -15.09
C GLU A 329 -6.07 -18.30 -14.52
N LEU A 330 -5.72 -17.16 -13.91
CA LEU A 330 -6.69 -16.21 -13.37
C LEU A 330 -7.64 -15.70 -14.47
N LYS A 331 -7.13 -15.56 -15.69
CA LYS A 331 -7.87 -15.10 -16.88
C LYS A 331 -8.65 -16.21 -17.59
N ARG A 332 -8.43 -17.49 -17.25
CA ARG A 332 -9.04 -18.63 -17.94
C ARG A 332 -10.30 -19.11 -17.24
N ALA A 333 -11.30 -19.45 -18.06
CA ALA A 333 -12.45 -20.21 -17.61
C ALA A 333 -12.04 -21.66 -17.35
N SER A 334 -11.89 -22.05 -16.07
CA SER A 334 -11.88 -23.40 -15.47
C SER A 334 -11.35 -24.61 -16.28
N PRO A 335 -10.61 -25.56 -15.67
CA PRO A 335 -10.24 -25.62 -14.26
C PRO A 335 -8.94 -24.87 -13.99
N ALA A 336 -8.91 -24.16 -12.86
CA ALA A 336 -7.65 -23.63 -12.33
C ALA A 336 -6.98 -24.69 -11.47
N THR A 337 -5.66 -24.76 -11.55
CA THR A 337 -4.81 -25.68 -10.80
C THR A 337 -3.97 -24.98 -9.74
N ASP A 338 -3.87 -23.65 -9.82
CA ASP A 338 -3.01 -22.84 -8.97
C ASP A 338 -3.79 -21.88 -8.04
N TYR A 339 -3.17 -21.54 -6.91
CA TYR A 339 -3.72 -20.72 -5.84
C TYR A 339 -2.84 -19.51 -5.54
N LEU A 340 -3.47 -18.37 -5.25
CA LEU A 340 -2.75 -17.20 -4.74
C LEU A 340 -2.37 -17.45 -3.28
N ARG A 341 -1.09 -17.73 -3.05
CA ARG A 341 -0.56 -17.97 -1.70
C ARG A 341 -0.21 -16.65 -1.03
N VAL A 342 -0.78 -16.45 0.17
CA VAL A 342 -0.59 -15.26 0.98
C VAL A 342 0.03 -15.66 2.31
N TYR A 343 1.21 -15.14 2.59
CA TYR A 343 1.92 -15.28 3.85
C TYR A 343 1.86 -13.96 4.60
N SER A 344 1.86 -14.01 5.93
CA SER A 344 1.83 -12.77 6.71
C SER A 344 2.47 -12.93 8.08
N THR A 345 2.88 -11.81 8.65
CA THR A 345 3.36 -11.78 10.03
C THR A 345 2.19 -11.78 11.01
N GLU A 346 2.45 -11.97 12.30
CA GLU A 346 1.54 -11.47 13.35
C GLU A 346 1.46 -9.93 13.34
N TRP A 347 0.53 -9.35 14.10
CA TRP A 347 0.46 -7.90 14.29
C TRP A 347 1.56 -7.45 15.24
N PHE A 348 2.29 -6.40 14.87
CA PHE A 348 3.31 -5.76 15.68
C PHE A 348 2.83 -4.40 16.18
N ASP A 349 2.82 -4.18 17.49
CA ASP A 349 2.51 -2.89 18.09
C ASP A 349 3.76 -2.00 18.14
N LEU A 350 3.77 -0.88 17.40
CA LEU A 350 4.90 0.06 17.42
C LEU A 350 5.10 0.75 18.77
N ASN A 351 4.13 0.68 19.70
CA ASN A 351 4.31 1.12 21.08
C ASN A 351 5.09 0.09 21.93
N MET A 352 5.23 -1.16 21.47
CA MET A 352 5.95 -2.24 22.16
C MET A 352 7.38 -2.41 21.63
N ARG A 353 8.36 -2.53 22.55
CA ARG A 353 9.79 -2.61 22.21
C ARG A 353 10.14 -3.82 21.35
N ASP A 354 9.65 -5.01 21.74
CA ASP A 354 9.98 -6.25 21.04
C ASP A 354 9.36 -6.31 19.65
N ASP A 355 8.21 -5.68 19.48
CA ASP A 355 7.52 -5.58 18.19
C ASP A 355 8.21 -4.56 17.29
N ARG A 356 8.61 -3.39 17.79
CA ARG A 356 9.48 -2.46 17.05
C ARG A 356 10.76 -3.15 16.57
N LYS A 357 11.37 -4.00 17.41
CA LYS A 357 12.57 -4.77 17.04
C LYS A 357 12.29 -5.71 15.88
N GLU A 358 11.17 -6.43 15.87
CA GLU A 358 10.84 -7.32 14.76
C GLU A 358 10.44 -6.56 13.50
N VAL A 359 9.73 -5.42 13.59
CA VAL A 359 9.45 -4.54 12.43
C VAL A 359 10.75 -4.03 11.81
N VAL A 360 11.70 -3.57 12.63
CA VAL A 360 13.04 -3.17 12.14
C VAL A 360 13.72 -4.32 11.41
N LYS A 361 13.71 -5.55 11.97
CA LYS A 361 14.30 -6.71 11.30
C LYS A 361 13.65 -7.02 9.95
N HIS A 362 12.34 -6.90 9.83
CA HIS A 362 11.65 -7.10 8.55
C HIS A 362 12.03 -6.03 7.53
N LEU A 363 12.12 -4.75 7.94
CA LEU A 363 12.58 -3.68 7.06
C LEU A 363 14.03 -3.89 6.61
N LEU A 364 14.92 -4.30 7.51
CA LEU A 364 16.30 -4.68 7.16
C LEU A 364 16.36 -5.88 6.21
N ALA A 365 15.48 -6.88 6.41
CA ALA A 365 15.37 -8.03 5.52
C ALA A 365 14.85 -7.62 4.13
N ILE A 366 13.91 -6.68 4.04
CA ILE A 366 13.47 -6.10 2.76
C ILE A 366 14.63 -5.44 2.03
N LEU A 367 15.46 -4.63 2.73
CA LEU A 367 16.63 -4.00 2.11
C LEU A 367 17.62 -5.05 1.58
N SER A 368 17.90 -6.09 2.37
CA SER A 368 18.81 -7.19 1.98
C SER A 368 18.27 -7.99 0.79
N TRP A 369 17.00 -8.40 0.87
CA TRP A 369 16.32 -9.13 -0.20
C TRP A 369 16.30 -8.34 -1.51
N ALA A 370 15.92 -7.06 -1.46
CA ALA A 370 15.91 -6.17 -2.61
C ALA A 370 17.32 -5.99 -3.22
N GLY A 371 18.35 -5.86 -2.37
CA GLY A 371 19.73 -5.80 -2.83
C GLY A 371 20.13 -7.04 -3.64
N GLU A 372 19.74 -8.23 -3.18
CA GLU A 372 20.01 -9.49 -3.88
C GLU A 372 19.26 -9.60 -5.21
N GLN A 373 17.97 -9.27 -5.24
CA GLN A 373 17.15 -9.34 -6.47
C GLN A 373 17.72 -8.47 -7.59
N ARG A 374 18.30 -7.31 -7.23
CA ARG A 374 18.90 -6.40 -8.21
C ARG A 374 20.20 -6.91 -8.80
N ARG A 375 21.00 -7.63 -8.00
CA ARG A 375 22.26 -8.22 -8.49
C ARG A 375 21.97 -9.32 -9.50
N GLY A 376 20.95 -10.14 -9.25
CA GLY A 376 20.49 -11.15 -10.21
C GLY A 376 20.10 -10.56 -11.57
N ARG A 377 19.39 -9.41 -11.60
CA ARG A 377 19.01 -8.76 -12.87
C ARG A 377 20.18 -8.23 -13.69
N GLY A 378 21.22 -7.71 -13.05
CA GLY A 378 22.35 -7.11 -13.75
C GLY A 378 23.29 -8.13 -14.42
N GLU A 379 23.28 -9.38 -13.97
CA GLU A 379 24.11 -10.44 -14.56
C GLU A 379 23.48 -10.99 -15.86
N ASP A 380 22.15 -11.09 -15.94
CA ASP A 380 21.43 -11.61 -17.11
C ASP A 380 21.56 -10.71 -18.36
N GLU A 381 21.67 -9.39 -18.23
CA GLU A 381 21.81 -8.47 -19.38
C GLU A 381 23.23 -8.44 -19.99
N SER A 382 24.24 -8.98 -19.29
CA SER A 382 25.64 -8.91 -19.74
C SER A 382 26.05 -10.02 -20.72
N MET A 383 25.19 -11.03 -20.92
CA MET A 383 25.51 -12.23 -21.71
C MET A 383 25.11 -12.15 -23.20
N ASP A 384 24.33 -11.13 -23.61
CA ASP A 384 23.82 -10.98 -24.99
C ASP A 384 24.71 -10.11 -25.91
N SER A 385 25.99 -9.86 -25.54
CA SER A 385 26.90 -8.99 -26.31
C SER A 385 28.17 -9.67 -26.83
N VAL A 386 28.08 -10.95 -27.21
CA VAL A 386 29.17 -11.61 -27.95
C VAL A 386 28.63 -12.28 -29.21
N ASP A 387 29.31 -11.95 -30.32
CA ASP A 387 29.28 -12.55 -31.66
C ASP A 387 28.28 -12.00 -32.70
N ASP A 388 28.78 -11.13 -33.58
CA ASP A 388 28.99 -11.54 -34.99
C ASP A 388 29.98 -10.58 -35.67
N GLY A 389 31.27 -10.81 -35.44
CA GLY A 389 32.36 -10.18 -36.18
C GLY A 389 32.68 -10.96 -37.45
N GLY A 390 31.73 -10.99 -38.39
CA GLY A 390 31.87 -11.62 -39.70
C GLY A 390 32.80 -10.84 -40.63
N ASP A 391 34.01 -11.36 -40.74
CA ASP A 391 34.93 -11.38 -41.87
C ASP A 391 34.35 -10.96 -43.23
N ASP A 392 34.74 -9.79 -43.74
CA ASP A 392 34.61 -9.42 -45.15
C ASP A 392 36.01 -9.29 -45.76
N GLY A 393 36.37 -10.31 -46.57
CA GLY A 393 37.59 -10.37 -47.36
C GLY A 393 37.49 -9.49 -48.61
N ASP A 394 38.42 -8.55 -48.74
CA ASP A 394 38.65 -7.80 -49.97
C ASP A 394 39.52 -8.62 -50.94
N GLU A 395 38.87 -9.24 -51.93
CA GLU A 395 39.50 -9.81 -53.12
C GLU A 395 39.35 -8.79 -54.27
N PHE A 396 40.38 -7.97 -54.50
CA PHE A 396 40.49 -7.11 -55.69
C PHE A 396 41.28 -7.83 -56.79
N MET A 397 40.60 -8.20 -57.88
CA MET A 397 41.20 -8.42 -59.20
C MET A 397 40.70 -7.39 -60.22
N GLU A 398 41.68 -6.79 -60.91
CA GLU A 398 41.75 -6.34 -62.31
C GLU A 398 40.61 -5.49 -62.93
N ASP A 399 40.91 -4.25 -63.30
CA ASP A 399 41.37 -3.86 -64.66
C ASP A 399 41.98 -2.45 -64.71
#